data_AF-A0A524A431-F1
#
_entry.id   AF-A0A524A431-F1
#
_cell.length_a   1.000
_cell.length_b   1.000
_cell.length_c   1.000
_cell.angle_alpha   90.00
_cell.angle_beta   90.00
_cell.angle_gamma   90.00
#
_symmetry.space_group_name_H-M   'P 1'
#
loop_
_entity.id
_entity.type
_entity.pdbx_description
1 polymer ?
#
loop_
_entity_poly.entity_id
_entity_poly.type
_entity_poly.pdbx_seq_one_letter_code
_entity_poly.pdbx_strand_id
1 'polypeptide(L)'
;MLLEKTKRVVVLQYILVTLIGYLLGAIPVGYLAGKTQGIDVRQYGSGRTGGTNVLRALGLGPVFFTVLGDALKGMIAVLVARAIMSTPLPLAEVLAGLGAVGGHNWSVFISFRGSWHHNGSGRASPFFV
;
A
#
# COMPACT_ATOMS: atom_id res chain seq x y z
N MET A 1 0.42 -26.33 -30.33
CA MET A 1 0.52 -26.82 -28.93
C MET A 1 1.54 -26.04 -28.08
N LEU A 2 2.80 -25.88 -28.51
CA LEU A 2 3.81 -25.12 -27.75
C LEU A 2 3.50 -23.62 -27.59
N LEU A 3 3.01 -22.97 -28.64
CA LEU A 3 2.64 -21.54 -28.61
C LEU A 3 1.56 -21.22 -27.57
N GLU A 4 0.55 -22.07 -27.44
CA GLU A 4 -0.52 -21.91 -26.45
C GLU A 4 0.00 -22.05 -25.02
N LYS A 5 0.99 -22.93 -24.81
CA LYS A 5 1.63 -23.09 -23.50
C LYS A 5 2.40 -21.83 -23.10
N THR A 6 3.18 -21.25 -24.03
CA THR A 6 3.95 -20.02 -23.78
C THR A 6 3.04 -18.84 -23.46
N LYS A 7 1.96 -18.65 -24.23
CA LYS A 7 0.98 -17.58 -23.96
C LYS A 7 0.39 -17.68 -22.55
N ARG A 8 0.00 -18.88 -22.13
CA ARG A 8 -0.55 -19.13 -20.78
C ARG A 8 0.45 -18.77 -19.68
N VAL A 9 1.72 -19.16 -19.84
CA VAL A 9 2.77 -18.83 -18.85
C VAL A 9 2.95 -17.31 -18.73
N VAL A 10 3.00 -16.59 -19.85
CA VAL A 10 3.15 -15.13 -19.85
C VAL A 10 1.96 -14.43 -19.18
N VAL A 11 0.73 -14.88 -19.47
CA VAL A 11 -0.48 -14.33 -18.81
C VAL A 11 -0.43 -14.57 -17.30
N LEU A 12 -0.05 -15.77 -16.87
CA LEU A 12 0.09 -16.08 -15.44
C LEU A 12 1.17 -15.23 -14.76
N GLN A 13 2.28 -14.94 -15.44
CA GLN A 13 3.31 -14.04 -14.93
C GLN A 13 2.78 -12.62 -14.73
N TYR A 14 2.01 -12.08 -15.69
CA TYR A 14 1.40 -10.75 -15.55
C TYR A 14 0.43 -10.69 -14.36
N ILE A 15 -0.39 -11.73 -14.17
CA ILE A 15 -1.29 -11.82 -13.01
C ILE A 15 -0.46 -11.86 -11.71
N LEU A 16 0.61 -12.66 -11.69
CA LEU A 16 1.47 -12.81 -10.53
C LEU A 16 2.15 -11.49 -10.13
N VAL A 17 2.77 -10.76 -11.08
CA VAL A 17 3.42 -9.48 -10.77
C VAL A 17 2.43 -8.41 -10.31
N THR A 18 1.22 -8.41 -10.87
CA THR A 18 0.13 -7.52 -10.43
C THR A 18 -0.26 -7.83 -8.98
N LEU A 19 -0.40 -9.11 -8.64
CA LEU A 19 -0.76 -9.56 -7.30
C LEU A 19 0.35 -9.24 -6.29
N ILE A 20 1.61 -9.49 -6.65
CA ILE A 20 2.77 -9.12 -5.82
C ILE A 20 2.79 -7.61 -5.58
N GLY A 21 2.58 -6.82 -6.63
CA GLY A 21 2.46 -5.36 -6.52
C GLY A 21 1.36 -4.96 -5.55
N TYR A 22 0.18 -5.56 -5.66
CA TYR A 22 -0.93 -5.34 -4.73
C TYR A 22 -0.57 -5.68 -3.28
N LEU A 23 0.04 -6.82 -3.01
CA LEU A 23 0.42 -7.22 -1.65
C LEU A 23 1.48 -6.30 -1.06
N LEU A 24 2.48 -5.89 -1.84
CA LEU A 24 3.49 -4.93 -1.40
C LEU A 24 2.86 -3.55 -1.12
N GLY A 25 2.00 -3.07 -2.01
CA GLY A 25 1.27 -1.82 -1.83
C GLY A 25 0.29 -1.85 -0.66
N ALA A 26 -0.26 -3.02 -0.34
CA ALA A 26 -1.20 -3.19 0.76
C ALA A 26 -0.56 -2.96 2.13
N ILE A 27 0.76 -2.95 2.27
CA ILE A 27 1.41 -2.72 3.56
C ILE A 27 1.02 -1.32 4.09
N PRO A 28 0.33 -1.23 5.24
CA PRO A 28 -0.24 0.02 5.73
C PRO A 28 0.79 0.78 6.58
N VAL A 29 1.79 1.39 5.94
CA VAL A 29 2.94 2.03 6.61
C VAL A 29 2.49 3.06 7.65
N GLY A 30 1.55 3.95 7.32
CA GLY A 30 1.07 4.96 8.26
C GLY A 30 0.30 4.39 9.46
N TYR A 31 -0.35 3.23 9.31
CA TYR A 31 -0.92 2.51 10.44
C TYR A 31 0.16 1.91 11.34
N LEU A 32 1.20 1.32 10.74
CA LEU A 32 2.33 0.76 11.47
C LEU A 32 3.09 1.86 12.23
N ALA A 33 3.26 3.04 11.63
CA ALA A 33 3.87 4.19 12.29
C ALA A 33 3.11 4.58 13.56
N GLY A 34 1.78 4.67 13.50
CA GLY A 34 0.95 4.90 14.70
C GLY A 34 1.10 3.80 15.74
N LYS A 35 1.06 2.54 15.31
CA LYS A 35 1.16 1.38 16.19
C LYS A 35 2.48 1.36 16.97
N THR A 36 3.59 1.80 16.38
CA THR A 36 4.88 1.91 17.10
C THR A 36 4.88 2.93 18.23
N GLN A 37 3.95 3.89 18.21
CA GLN A 37 3.77 4.90 19.24
C GLN A 37 2.54 4.63 20.13
N GLY A 38 1.90 3.46 19.99
CA GLY A 38 0.69 3.11 20.74
C GLY A 38 -0.58 3.86 20.31
N ILE A 39 -0.53 4.58 19.18
CA ILE A 39 -1.62 5.42 18.69
C ILE A 39 -2.28 4.76 17.48
N ASP A 40 -3.60 4.58 17.51
CA ASP A 40 -4.34 4.17 16.32
C ASP A 40 -4.67 5.40 15.47
N VAL A 41 -3.89 5.63 14.41
CA VAL A 41 -4.09 6.77 13.48
C VAL A 41 -5.50 6.83 12.88
N ARG A 42 -6.25 5.71 12.86
CA ARG A 42 -7.62 5.67 12.34
C ARG A 42 -8.63 6.37 13.26
N GLN A 43 -8.26 6.64 14.51
CA GLN A 43 -9.10 7.36 15.48
C GLN A 43 -8.95 8.89 15.36
N TYR A 44 -8.06 9.37 14.48
CA TYR A 44 -7.75 10.78 14.31
C TYR A 44 -8.15 11.26 12.92
N GLY A 45 -8.51 12.55 12.83
CA GLY A 45 -8.73 13.26 11.56
C GLY A 45 -9.73 12.56 10.64
N SER A 46 -9.28 12.14 9.46
CA SER A 46 -10.13 11.47 8.46
C SER A 46 -10.28 9.97 8.69
N GLY A 47 -9.54 9.41 9.64
CA GLY A 47 -9.47 7.97 9.92
C GLY A 47 -8.73 7.15 8.86
N ARG A 48 -8.11 7.81 7.87
CA ARG A 48 -7.30 7.15 6.84
C ARG A 48 -5.88 6.93 7.35
N THR A 49 -5.16 5.98 6.77
CA THR A 49 -3.77 5.66 7.16
C THR A 49 -2.72 6.43 6.37
N GLY A 50 -3.13 7.38 5.53
CA GLY A 50 -2.22 8.16 4.67
C GLY A 50 -1.47 9.27 5.41
N GLY A 51 -0.44 9.81 4.77
CA GLY A 51 0.49 10.79 5.35
C GLY A 51 -0.19 12.02 5.97
N THR A 52 -1.23 12.59 5.35
CA THR A 52 -1.95 13.75 5.92
C THR A 52 -2.63 13.43 7.25
N ASN A 53 -3.13 12.20 7.43
CA ASN A 53 -3.76 11.82 8.68
C ASN A 53 -2.73 11.47 9.75
N VAL A 54 -1.64 10.81 9.35
CA VAL A 54 -0.48 10.62 10.20
C VAL A 54 0.08 11.96 10.70
N LEU A 55 0.05 13.01 9.88
CA LEU A 55 0.50 14.35 10.29
C LEU A 55 -0.34 14.90 11.42
N ARG A 56 -1.66 14.74 11.32
CA ARG A 56 -2.61 15.19 12.35
C ARG A 56 -2.51 14.35 13.63
N ALA A 57 -2.19 13.07 13.51
CA ALA A 57 -2.17 12.15 14.64
C ALA A 57 -0.82 12.13 15.39
N LEU A 58 0.30 12.20 14.66
CA LEU A 58 1.64 11.91 15.19
C LEU A 58 2.69 13.01 14.91
N GLY A 59 2.33 14.08 14.18
CA GLY A 59 3.27 15.16 13.82
C GLY A 59 4.21 14.84 12.65
N LEU A 60 5.17 15.74 12.38
CA LEU A 60 5.98 15.73 11.16
C LEU A 60 6.93 14.54 11.02
N GLY A 61 7.51 14.06 12.12
CA GLY A 61 8.49 12.97 12.08
C GLY A 61 7.90 11.68 11.47
N PRO A 62 6.81 11.13 12.04
CA PRO A 62 6.19 9.90 11.53
C PRO A 62 5.60 10.03 10.12
N VAL A 63 5.21 11.23 9.69
CA VAL A 63 4.73 11.50 8.32
C VAL A 63 5.82 11.25 7.30
N PHE A 64 7.03 11.73 7.57
CA PHE A 64 8.15 11.56 6.66
C PHE A 64 8.40 10.08 6.38
N PHE A 65 8.45 9.25 7.43
CA PHE A 65 8.61 7.80 7.29
C PHE A 65 7.41 7.13 6.61
N THR A 66 6.20 7.62 6.84
CA THR A 66 4.99 7.10 6.19
C THR A 66 5.03 7.35 4.69
N VAL A 67 5.27 8.59 4.27
CA VAL A 67 5.34 8.98 2.85
C VAL A 67 6.49 8.28 2.16
N LEU A 68 7.65 8.21 2.81
CA LEU A 68 8.81 7.51 2.29
C LEU A 68 8.52 6.01 2.12
N GLY A 69 7.94 5.35 3.12
CA GLY A 69 7.59 3.93 3.04
C GLY A 69 6.51 3.64 1.98
N ASP A 70 5.53 4.53 1.83
CA ASP A 70 4.50 4.41 0.79
C ASP A 70 5.06 4.60 -0.64
N ALA A 71 6.07 5.46 -0.81
CA ALA A 71 6.80 5.58 -2.07
C ALA A 71 7.68 4.34 -2.33
N LEU A 72 8.41 3.89 -1.30
CA LEU A 72 9.33 2.75 -1.40
C LEU A 72 8.60 1.46 -1.76
N LYS A 73 7.43 1.16 -1.16
CA LYS A 73 6.69 -0.07 -1.51
C LYS A 73 6.23 -0.08 -2.97
N GLY A 74 5.86 1.08 -3.53
CA GLY A 74 5.53 1.22 -4.95
C GLY A 74 6.75 1.01 -5.84
N MET A 75 7.89 1.60 -5.47
CA MET A 75 9.17 1.38 -6.16
C MET A 75 9.60 -0.09 -6.13
N ILE A 76 9.52 -0.74 -4.96
CA ILE A 76 9.87 -2.15 -4.79
C ILE A 76 8.96 -3.03 -5.65
N ALA A 77 7.65 -2.74 -5.71
CA ALA A 77 6.73 -3.48 -6.57
C ALA A 77 7.15 -3.43 -8.05
N VAL A 78 7.55 -2.27 -8.54
CA VAL A 78 8.04 -2.07 -9.91
C VAL A 78 9.36 -2.81 -10.15
N LEU A 79 10.32 -2.72 -9.22
CA LEU A 79 11.62 -3.39 -9.33
C LEU A 79 11.49 -4.92 -9.31
N VAL A 80 10.62 -5.45 -8.44
CA VAL A 80 10.33 -6.88 -8.37
C VAL A 80 9.67 -7.36 -9.67
N ALA A 81 8.74 -6.60 -10.25
CA ALA A 81 8.13 -6.94 -11.52
C ALA A 81 9.16 -7.04 -12.66
N ARG A 82 10.09 -6.08 -12.72
CA ARG A 82 11.19 -6.09 -13.69
C ARG A 82 12.14 -7.28 -13.52
N ALA A 83 12.40 -7.69 -12.28
CA ALA A 83 13.22 -8.85 -11.99
C ALA A 83 12.55 -10.18 -12.38
N ILE A 84 11.22 -10.27 -12.29
CA ILE A 84 10.46 -11.47 -12.65
C ILE A 84 10.20 -11.52 -14.17
N MET A 85 9.92 -10.37 -14.78
CA MET A 85 9.59 -10.25 -16.20
C MET A 85 10.51 -9.22 -16.85
N SER A 86 11.48 -9.71 -17.62
CA SER A 86 12.30 -8.85 -18.49
C SER A 86 11.65 -8.78 -19.87
N THR A 87 10.60 -7.97 -20.00
CA THR A 87 9.90 -7.75 -21.27
C THR A 87 10.38 -6.47 -21.96
N PRO A 88 10.38 -6.41 -23.31
CA PRO A 88 10.74 -5.18 -24.04
C PRO A 88 9.80 -4.00 -23.78
N LEU A 89 8.54 -4.33 -23.43
CA LEU A 89 7.52 -3.36 -23.07
C LEU A 89 7.40 -3.28 -21.54
N PRO A 90 7.22 -2.09 -20.96
CA PRO A 90 7.17 -1.91 -19.52
C PRO A 90 5.83 -2.31 -18.89
N LEU A 91 5.08 -3.23 -19.52
CA LEU A 91 3.72 -3.58 -19.11
C LEU A 91 3.71 -4.23 -17.71
N ALA A 92 4.71 -5.06 -17.41
CA ALA A 92 4.84 -5.70 -16.11
C ALA A 92 5.05 -4.66 -14.98
N GLU A 93 5.90 -3.66 -15.20
CA GLU A 93 6.09 -2.57 -14.24
C GLU A 93 4.83 -1.74 -14.03
N VAL A 94 4.12 -1.40 -15.11
CA VAL A 94 2.87 -0.64 -15.04
C VAL A 94 1.82 -1.41 -14.23
N LEU A 95 1.63 -2.69 -14.54
CA LEU A 95 0.65 -3.53 -13.84
C LEU A 95 1.00 -3.73 -12.36
N ALA A 96 2.27 -3.92 -12.02
CA ALA A 96 2.70 -4.01 -10.63
C ALA A 96 2.53 -2.68 -9.88
N GLY A 97 2.80 -1.54 -10.53
CA GLY A 97 2.56 -0.21 -9.99
C GLY A 97 1.07 0.04 -9.73
N LEU A 98 0.20 -0.30 -10.68
CA LEU A 98 -1.26 -0.23 -10.52
C LEU A 98 -1.74 -1.15 -9.38
N GLY A 99 -1.20 -2.36 -9.31
CA GLY A 99 -1.41 -3.27 -8.19
C GLY A 99 -1.05 -2.60 -6.86
N ALA A 100 0.14 -2.01 -6.75
CA ALA A 100 0.60 -1.35 -5.53
C ALA A 100 -0.27 -0.17 -5.10
N VAL A 101 -0.72 0.66 -6.05
CA VAL A 101 -1.68 1.74 -5.78
C VAL A 101 -3.01 1.18 -5.29
N GLY A 102 -3.52 0.12 -5.93
CA GLY A 102 -4.71 -0.60 -5.49
C GLY A 102 -4.57 -1.15 -4.07
N GLY A 103 -3.44 -1.77 -3.76
CA GLY A 103 -3.11 -2.26 -2.42
C GLY A 103 -3.07 -1.15 -1.39
N HIS A 104 -2.42 -0.02 -1.70
CA HIS A 104 -2.33 1.12 -0.79
C HIS A 104 -3.73 1.67 -0.45
N ASN A 105 -4.63 1.74 -1.42
CA ASN A 105 -6.00 2.23 -1.23
C ASN A 105 -6.93 1.24 -0.52
N TRP A 106 -6.74 -0.05 -0.82
CA TRP A 106 -7.58 -1.17 -0.35
C TRP A 106 -6.72 -2.26 0.28
N SER A 107 -6.06 -1.91 1.39
CA SER A 107 -5.17 -2.82 2.07
C SER A 107 -5.92 -4.01 2.69
N VAL A 108 -5.54 -5.21 2.27
CA VAL A 108 -6.02 -6.47 2.86
C VAL A 108 -5.58 -6.63 4.33
N PHE A 109 -4.42 -6.08 4.71
CA PHE A 109 -3.85 -6.24 6.06
C PHE A 109 -4.61 -5.49 7.16
N ILE A 110 -5.43 -4.50 6.79
CA ILE A 110 -6.32 -3.79 7.72
C ILE A 110 -7.79 -4.05 7.38
N SER A 111 -8.08 -5.23 6.83
CA SER A 111 -9.44 -5.69 6.49
C SER A 111 -10.20 -4.71 5.59
N PHE A 112 -9.51 -4.07 4.64
CA PHE A 112 -10.07 -3.03 3.76
C PHE A 112 -10.62 -1.79 4.49
N ARG A 113 -10.33 -1.63 5.79
CA ARG A 113 -10.86 -0.53 6.62
C ARG A 113 -10.07 0.78 6.50
N GLY A 114 -9.04 0.83 5.65
CA GLY A 114 -8.20 2.03 5.47
C GLY A 114 -8.90 3.21 4.80
N SER A 115 -10.07 3.00 4.19
CA SER A 115 -10.70 4.00 3.33
C SER A 115 -12.19 4.28 3.57
N TRP A 116 -12.97 3.42 4.26
CA TRP A 116 -14.45 3.55 4.26
C TRP A 116 -15.21 3.20 5.55
N HIS A 117 -14.59 2.67 6.60
CA HIS A 117 -15.33 2.27 7.82
C HIS A 117 -14.91 3.13 9.03
N HIS A 118 -15.59 4.26 9.18
CA HIS A 118 -15.58 5.03 10.42
C HIS A 118 -16.76 4.56 11.28
N ASN A 119 -16.49 3.75 12.30
CA ASN A 119 -17.48 3.53 13.36
C ASN A 119 -17.22 4.60 14.42
N GLY A 120 -18.13 5.57 14.55
CA GLY A 120 -18.02 6.73 15.43
C GLY A 120 -18.14 6.40 16.92
N SER A 121 -17.25 5.56 17.45
CA SER A 121 -17.17 5.25 18.88
C SER A 121 -15.72 5.10 19.34
N GLY A 122 -15.02 6.23 19.47
CA GLY A 122 -13.68 6.26 20.04
C GLY A 122 -13.36 7.66 20.50
N ARG A 123 -13.27 7.84 21.83
CA ARG A 123 -13.00 9.10 22.53
C ARG A 123 -11.88 9.88 21.85
N ALA A 124 -12.15 11.14 21.49
CA ALA A 124 -11.11 12.11 21.19
C ALA A 124 -10.20 12.23 22.41
N SER A 125 -8.93 11.83 22.30
CA SER A 125 -7.92 12.13 23.33
C SER A 125 -7.59 13.62 23.25
N PRO A 126 -7.58 14.35 24.37
CA PRO A 126 -7.25 15.77 24.40
C PRO A 126 -5.73 15.93 24.45
N PHE A 127 -5.04 15.77 23.33
CA PHE A 127 -3.63 16.16 23.24
C PHE A 127 -3.40 16.88 21.93
N PHE A 128 -3.78 18.16 21.94
CA PHE A 128 -3.10 19.20 21.17
C PHE A 128 -2.26 19.99 22.18
N VAL A 129 -0.95 19.84 22.10
CA VAL A 129 0.03 20.86 22.50
C VAL A 129 0.89 21.10 21.26
#